data_AF-A0A5K7YM69-F1
#
_entry.id   AF-A0A5K7YM69-F1
#
_cell.length_a   1.000
_cell.length_b   1.000
_cell.length_c   1.000
_cell.angle_alpha   90.00
_cell.angle_beta   90.00
_cell.angle_gamma   90.00
#
_symmetry.space_group_name_H-M   'P 1'
#
loop_
_entity.id
_entity.type
_entity.pdbx_description
1 polymer ?
#
loop_
_entity_poly.entity_id
_entity_poly.type
_entity_poly.pdbx_seq_one_letter_code
_entity_poly.pdbx_strand_id
1 'polypeptide(L)'
;MDRSVKGDVPMKPIDAEQNRKMARVVEQRVGNGPSDLVAGWQSMLADLLDRMAAYLRPGATVTFQQLVPDEIAFFQRLSRAVTVPRSAAAFYLPPSVRHQMLGGPSGGEDGTPPPDAGVLVASHVADHGIIVNALFAYPPFTPAVDVYGQGQFVAGYQYDTIEACLAELGDILRRHLAGAPEHPSTHKEKTTHE
;
A
#
# COMPACT_ATOMS: atom_id res chain seq x y z
N MET A 1 -40.24 -27.72 19.34
CA MET A 1 -41.24 -27.07 18.46
C MET A 1 -41.56 -25.74 19.14
N ASP A 2 -41.34 -24.54 18.62
CA ASP A 2 -40.96 -23.97 17.31
C ASP A 2 -40.54 -22.51 17.57
N ARG A 3 -39.30 -22.08 17.28
CA ARG A 3 -38.84 -21.15 16.21
C ARG A 3 -39.69 -19.91 15.83
N SER A 4 -38.99 -18.76 15.84
CA SER A 4 -39.07 -17.53 14.98
C SER A 4 -40.34 -16.66 15.07
N VAL A 5 -40.27 -15.31 15.01
CA VAL A 5 -39.78 -14.44 13.90
C VAL A 5 -39.25 -13.11 14.49
N LYS A 6 -37.96 -12.74 14.32
CA LYS A 6 -37.40 -11.82 13.30
C LYS A 6 -38.07 -10.43 13.21
N GLY A 7 -37.47 -9.43 13.85
CA GLY A 7 -37.68 -8.02 13.53
C GLY A 7 -36.57 -7.54 12.60
N ASP A 8 -36.90 -7.27 11.34
CA ASP A 8 -36.00 -6.63 10.38
C ASP A 8 -35.76 -5.17 10.79
N VAL A 9 -34.51 -4.84 11.10
CA VAL A 9 -34.06 -3.45 11.19
C VAL A 9 -33.68 -3.01 9.77
N PRO A 10 -34.27 -1.93 9.22
CA PRO A 10 -33.94 -1.48 7.89
C PRO A 10 -32.51 -0.93 7.90
N MET A 11 -31.60 -1.63 7.23
CA MET A 11 -30.24 -1.17 7.00
C MET A 11 -30.32 0.04 6.07
N LYS A 12 -30.08 1.23 6.64
CA LYS A 12 -29.97 2.48 5.90
C LYS A 12 -28.88 2.29 4.84
N PRO A 13 -29.09 2.63 3.56
CA PRO A 13 -28.07 2.49 2.54
C PRO A 13 -26.85 3.31 2.96
N ILE A 14 -25.74 2.61 3.25
CA ILE A 14 -24.47 3.22 3.64
C ILE A 14 -24.02 4.08 2.46
N ASP A 15 -23.68 5.33 2.79
CA ASP A 15 -23.65 6.44 1.87
C ASP A 15 -22.57 6.28 0.79
N ALA A 16 -22.99 5.80 -0.39
CA ALA A 16 -22.18 5.77 -1.60
C ALA A 16 -21.68 7.17 -1.99
N GLU A 17 -22.27 8.24 -1.47
CA GLU A 17 -21.80 9.63 -1.67
C GLU A 17 -20.49 9.94 -0.94
N GLN A 18 -20.25 9.37 0.25
CA GLN A 18 -19.02 9.58 1.02
C GLN A 18 -17.81 8.86 0.39
N ASN A 19 -18.01 7.64 -0.11
CA ASN A 19 -16.99 6.94 -0.91
C ASN A 19 -16.75 7.63 -2.25
N ARG A 20 -17.81 8.16 -2.90
CA ARG A 20 -17.66 9.06 -4.05
C ARG A 20 -16.94 10.35 -3.68
N LYS A 21 -16.97 10.81 -2.43
CA LYS A 21 -16.27 12.02 -1.97
C LYS A 21 -14.78 11.78 -1.78
N MET A 22 -14.38 10.65 -1.18
CA MET A 22 -12.95 10.27 -1.11
C MET A 22 -12.39 9.86 -2.47
N ALA A 23 -13.16 9.12 -3.29
CA ALA A 23 -12.80 8.83 -4.67
C ALA A 23 -12.74 10.11 -5.52
N ARG A 24 -13.66 11.07 -5.35
CA ARG A 24 -13.56 12.41 -5.98
C ARG A 24 -12.34 13.18 -5.52
N VAL A 25 -11.95 13.07 -4.26
CA VAL A 25 -10.73 13.70 -3.76
C VAL A 25 -9.49 13.10 -4.44
N VAL A 26 -9.50 11.80 -4.77
CA VAL A 26 -8.43 11.14 -5.54
C VAL A 26 -8.51 11.48 -7.03
N GLU A 27 -9.69 11.44 -7.65
CA GLU A 27 -9.91 11.79 -9.07
C GLU A 27 -9.64 13.27 -9.37
N GLN A 28 -9.94 14.20 -8.45
CA GLN A 28 -9.59 15.63 -8.58
C GLN A 28 -8.08 15.90 -8.40
N ARG A 29 -7.29 14.92 -7.92
CA ARG A 29 -5.83 15.04 -7.73
C ARG A 29 -5.01 14.57 -8.93
N VAL A 30 -5.64 14.02 -9.97
CA VAL A 30 -4.97 13.53 -11.19
C VAL A 30 -4.46 14.68 -12.11
N GLY A 31 -4.71 15.95 -11.77
CA GLY A 31 -4.39 17.09 -12.66
C GLY A 31 -3.76 18.33 -12.03
N ASN A 32 -3.43 18.33 -10.73
CA ASN A 32 -2.87 19.50 -10.06
C ASN A 32 -1.45 19.18 -9.59
N GLY A 33 -0.54 20.13 -9.71
CA GLY A 33 0.88 19.98 -9.36
C GLY A 33 1.15 19.60 -7.89
N PRO A 34 2.40 19.72 -7.41
CA PRO A 34 2.74 19.36 -6.03
C PRO A 34 1.75 19.99 -5.05
N SER A 35 1.09 19.16 -4.25
CA SER A 35 0.17 19.60 -3.21
C SER A 35 0.85 19.36 -1.88
N ASP A 36 0.88 20.36 -0.99
CA ASP A 36 1.49 20.25 0.34
C ASP A 36 0.97 19.04 1.13
N LEU A 37 -0.29 18.65 0.88
CA LEU A 37 -0.89 17.47 1.50
C LEU A 37 -0.32 16.16 0.93
N VAL A 38 -0.14 16.07 -0.39
CA VAL A 38 0.45 14.88 -1.03
C VAL A 38 1.93 14.77 -0.69
N ALA A 39 2.65 15.90 -0.71
CA ALA A 39 4.05 15.97 -0.31
C ALA A 39 4.23 15.60 1.17
N GLY A 40 3.39 16.12 2.07
CA GLY A 40 3.42 15.75 3.49
C GLY A 40 3.12 14.27 3.72
N TRP A 41 2.16 13.71 2.98
CA TRP A 41 1.85 12.28 3.05
C TRP A 41 3.01 11.40 2.53
N GLN A 42 3.59 11.73 1.37
CA GLN A 42 4.76 11.02 0.86
C GLN A 42 5.93 11.10 1.84
N SER A 43 6.19 12.27 2.45
CA SER A 43 7.25 12.44 3.45
C SER A 43 7.04 11.54 4.66
N MET A 44 5.80 11.45 5.17
CA MET A 44 5.47 10.55 6.28
C MET A 44 5.74 9.08 5.92
N LEU A 45 5.41 8.66 4.70
CA LEU A 45 5.68 7.29 4.23
C LEU A 45 7.18 7.03 4.05
N ALA A 46 7.93 8.03 3.56
CA ALA A 46 9.39 7.96 3.46
C ALA A 46 10.03 7.81 4.86
N ASP A 47 9.62 8.63 5.83
CA ASP A 47 10.10 8.55 7.22
C ASP A 47 9.82 7.18 7.84
N LEU A 48 8.67 6.55 7.50
CA LEU A 48 8.35 5.21 7.94
C LEU A 48 9.31 4.17 7.33
N LEU A 49 9.61 4.27 6.03
CA LEU A 49 10.56 3.38 5.37
C LEU A 49 11.98 3.55 5.93
N ASP A 50 12.42 4.79 6.19
CA ASP A 50 13.72 5.08 6.80
C ASP A 50 13.85 4.45 8.19
N ARG A 51 12.80 4.50 9.02
CA ARG A 51 12.78 3.83 10.33
C ARG A 51 12.86 2.31 10.20
N MET A 52 12.32 1.75 9.12
CA MET A 52 12.35 0.32 8.84
C MET A 52 13.61 -0.12 8.09
N ALA A 53 14.48 0.80 7.66
CA ALA A 53 15.58 0.53 6.72
C ALA A 53 16.49 -0.63 7.14
N ALA A 54 16.80 -0.78 8.43
CA ALA A 54 17.63 -1.87 8.95
C ALA A 54 17.00 -3.28 8.78
N TYR A 55 15.69 -3.35 8.55
CA TYR A 55 14.93 -4.58 8.38
C TYR A 55 14.47 -4.81 6.93
N LEU A 56 14.46 -3.77 6.09
CA LEU A 56 14.07 -3.88 4.69
C LEU A 56 15.06 -4.76 3.94
N ARG A 57 14.52 -5.63 3.08
CA ARG A 57 15.33 -6.55 2.25
C ARG A 57 14.96 -6.37 0.79
N PRO A 58 15.95 -6.19 -0.10
CA PRO A 58 15.70 -6.11 -1.54
C PRO A 58 14.91 -7.33 -2.04
N GLY A 59 13.87 -7.08 -2.85
CA GLY A 59 13.02 -8.11 -3.43
C GLY A 59 12.08 -8.81 -2.46
N ALA A 60 11.88 -8.28 -1.25
CA ALA A 60 11.03 -8.91 -0.24
C ALA A 60 10.04 -7.92 0.39
N THR A 61 8.91 -8.49 0.84
CA THR A 61 7.99 -7.82 1.76
C THR A 61 8.32 -8.27 3.19
N VAL A 62 8.53 -7.32 4.09
CA VAL A 62 8.74 -7.58 5.52
C VAL A 62 7.58 -7.04 6.34
N THR A 63 7.43 -7.52 7.57
CA THR A 63 6.41 -7.06 8.51
C THR A 63 6.88 -7.27 9.96
N PHE A 64 6.04 -6.93 10.93
CA PHE A 64 6.32 -7.08 12.35
C PHE A 64 6.36 -8.56 12.78
N GLN A 65 7.13 -8.85 13.82
CA GLN A 65 7.25 -10.22 14.35
C GLN A 65 5.99 -10.68 15.09
N GLN A 66 5.26 -9.75 15.71
CA GLN A 66 4.05 -10.01 16.46
C GLN A 66 2.85 -9.56 15.63
N LEU A 67 2.08 -10.52 15.14
CA LEU A 67 0.87 -10.33 14.35
C LEU A 67 -0.25 -11.16 14.96
N VAL A 68 -1.50 -10.69 14.83
CA VAL A 68 -2.65 -11.55 15.17
C VAL A 68 -2.88 -12.61 14.07
N PRO A 69 -3.58 -13.72 14.35
CA PRO A 69 -3.71 -14.82 13.39
C PRO A 69 -4.20 -14.42 11.99
N ASP A 70 -5.18 -13.52 11.91
CA ASP A 70 -5.72 -13.04 10.63
C ASP A 70 -4.69 -12.23 9.83
N GLU A 71 -3.85 -11.44 10.52
CA GLU A 71 -2.77 -10.67 9.91
C GLU A 71 -1.64 -11.58 9.40
N ILE A 72 -1.34 -12.66 10.14
CA ILE A 72 -0.40 -13.70 9.70
C ILE A 72 -0.92 -14.34 8.41
N ALA A 73 -2.18 -14.78 8.40
CA ALA A 73 -2.79 -15.42 7.24
C ALA A 73 -2.80 -14.47 6.03
N PHE A 74 -3.13 -13.20 6.25
CA PHE A 74 -3.10 -12.18 5.21
C PHE A 74 -1.69 -11.95 4.66
N PHE A 75 -0.70 -11.72 5.53
CA PHE A 75 0.68 -11.48 5.13
C PHE A 75 1.27 -12.66 4.34
N GLN A 76 0.97 -13.89 4.74
CA GLN A 76 1.38 -15.09 3.99
C GLN A 76 0.73 -15.16 2.61
N ARG A 77 -0.52 -14.75 2.47
CA ARG A 77 -1.21 -14.68 1.17
C ARG A 77 -0.60 -13.57 0.29
N LEU A 78 -0.41 -12.38 0.85
CA LEU A 78 0.23 -11.24 0.19
C LEU A 78 1.63 -11.61 -0.33
N SER A 79 2.47 -12.20 0.52
CA SER A 79 3.86 -12.56 0.17
C SER A 79 3.96 -13.67 -0.89
N ARG A 80 2.92 -14.50 -1.04
CA ARG A 80 2.85 -15.52 -2.11
C ARG A 80 2.32 -14.95 -3.42
N ALA A 81 1.38 -14.01 -3.35
CA ALA A 81 0.74 -13.44 -4.54
C ALA A 81 1.60 -12.35 -5.19
N VAL A 82 2.37 -11.59 -4.40
CA VAL A 82 3.03 -10.37 -4.86
C VAL A 82 4.53 -10.55 -4.85
N THR A 83 5.14 -10.45 -6.04
CA THR A 83 6.60 -10.42 -6.18
C THR A 83 7.10 -8.97 -6.16
N VAL A 84 8.00 -8.66 -5.23
CA VAL A 84 8.67 -7.36 -5.15
C VAL A 84 9.92 -7.37 -6.05
N PRO A 85 10.13 -6.36 -6.92
CA PRO A 85 11.36 -6.26 -7.72
C PRO A 85 12.62 -6.21 -6.85
N ARG A 86 13.74 -6.75 -7.34
CA ARG A 86 15.02 -6.75 -6.59
C ARG A 86 15.57 -5.36 -6.27
N SER A 87 15.19 -4.36 -7.06
CA SER A 87 15.54 -2.95 -6.85
C SER A 87 14.72 -2.26 -5.75
N ALA A 88 13.72 -2.95 -5.19
CA ALA A 88 12.77 -2.41 -4.24
C ALA A 88 12.71 -3.25 -2.96
N ALA A 89 12.20 -2.66 -1.90
CA ALA A 89 11.75 -3.38 -0.71
C ALA A 89 10.32 -2.95 -0.39
N ALA A 90 9.58 -3.85 0.27
CA ALA A 90 8.23 -3.58 0.72
C ALA A 90 8.07 -3.86 2.20
N PHE A 91 7.18 -3.11 2.82
CA PHE A 91 6.81 -3.22 4.22
C PHE A 91 5.29 -3.34 4.33
N TYR A 92 4.83 -4.43 4.93
CA TYR A 92 3.42 -4.61 5.27
C TYR A 92 3.17 -4.11 6.69
N LEU A 93 2.33 -3.08 6.78
CA LEU A 93 1.83 -2.50 8.02
C LEU A 93 0.44 -3.10 8.32
N PRO A 94 0.34 -4.01 9.31
CA PRO A 94 -0.92 -4.62 9.70
C PRO A 94 -1.86 -3.62 10.39
N PRO A 95 -3.20 -3.84 10.35
CA PRO A 95 -4.17 -2.98 11.00
C PRO A 95 -3.89 -2.73 12.49
N SER A 96 -3.52 -3.78 13.24
CA SER A 96 -3.25 -3.67 14.69
C SER A 96 -2.16 -2.65 15.00
N VAL A 97 -1.08 -2.64 14.22
CA VAL A 97 0.04 -1.72 14.40
C VAL A 97 -0.29 -0.33 13.87
N ARG A 98 -1.00 -0.23 12.74
CA ARG A 98 -1.42 1.07 12.21
C ARG A 98 -2.28 1.85 13.20
N HIS A 99 -3.23 1.19 13.87
CA HIS A 99 -4.06 1.80 14.91
C HIS A 99 -3.25 2.29 16.11
N GLN A 100 -2.17 1.59 16.47
CA GLN A 100 -1.29 2.00 17.58
C GLN A 100 -0.38 3.16 17.18
N MET A 101 0.11 3.18 15.92
CA MET A 101 1.05 4.19 15.44
C MET A 101 0.40 5.51 15.02
N LEU A 102 -0.75 5.46 14.35
CA LEU A 102 -1.38 6.65 13.75
C LEU A 102 -2.47 7.27 14.63
N GLY A 103 -2.64 6.76 15.85
CA GLY A 103 -3.79 7.06 16.69
C GLY A 103 -5.04 6.32 16.21
N GLY A 104 -5.97 6.13 17.14
CA GLY A 104 -7.28 5.55 16.85
C GLY A 104 -8.01 6.29 15.71
N PRO A 105 -9.04 5.65 15.15
CA PRO A 105 -9.64 5.96 13.85
C PRO A 105 -9.89 7.44 13.57
N SER A 106 -9.26 7.94 12.50
CA SER A 106 -9.79 9.04 11.71
C SER A 106 -10.65 8.46 10.57
N GLY A 107 -11.92 8.14 10.84
CA GLY A 107 -12.86 7.87 9.74
C GLY A 107 -14.04 6.98 10.10
N GLY A 108 -15.23 7.58 10.13
CA GLY A 108 -16.56 6.99 10.31
C GLY A 108 -17.43 7.96 11.12
N GLU A 109 -18.71 8.15 10.80
CA GLU A 109 -19.62 8.97 11.64
C GLU A 109 -19.65 8.47 13.10
N ASP A 110 -19.34 7.20 13.30
CA ASP A 110 -19.26 6.53 14.61
C ASP A 110 -17.82 6.38 15.16
N GLY A 111 -16.82 6.95 14.47
CA GLY A 111 -15.43 6.89 14.90
C GLY A 111 -14.84 5.47 14.95
N THR A 112 -15.29 4.55 14.10
CA THR A 112 -14.68 3.20 13.92
C THR A 112 -13.93 3.16 12.60
N PRO A 113 -12.67 2.69 12.55
CA PRO A 113 -11.88 2.76 11.33
C PRO A 113 -12.52 1.92 10.23
N PRO A 114 -12.36 2.31 8.95
CA PRO A 114 -12.73 1.45 7.84
C PRO A 114 -12.10 0.06 8.03
N PRO A 115 -12.86 -1.03 7.85
CA PRO A 115 -12.27 -2.37 7.92
C PRO A 115 -11.28 -2.54 6.77
N ASP A 116 -10.06 -2.96 7.07
CA ASP A 116 -9.04 -3.31 6.08
C ASP A 116 -8.15 -4.45 6.56
N ALA A 117 -7.44 -5.05 5.61
CA ALA A 117 -6.43 -6.06 5.83
C ALA A 117 -5.01 -5.47 5.95
N GLY A 118 -4.88 -4.16 6.13
CA GLY A 118 -3.61 -3.46 6.29
C GLY A 118 -3.15 -2.74 5.03
N VAL A 119 -1.88 -2.31 5.08
CA VAL A 119 -1.26 -1.48 4.05
C VAL A 119 0.08 -2.10 3.63
N LEU A 120 0.40 -2.10 2.34
CA LEU A 120 1.75 -2.35 1.85
C LEU A 120 2.36 -1.04 1.36
N VAL A 121 3.54 -0.69 1.88
CA VAL A 121 4.34 0.45 1.42
C VAL A 121 5.61 -0.09 0.78
N ALA A 122 5.91 0.29 -0.45
CA ALA A 122 7.08 -0.16 -1.18
C ALA A 122 7.81 1.01 -1.84
N SER A 123 9.13 0.90 -1.91
CA SER A 123 9.98 1.90 -2.54
C SER A 123 11.31 1.29 -2.96
N HIS A 124 12.11 2.04 -3.72
CA HIS A 124 13.50 1.69 -3.95
C HIS A 124 14.27 1.65 -2.63
N VAL A 125 15.24 0.73 -2.53
CA VAL A 125 16.00 0.52 -1.29
C VAL A 125 16.97 1.68 -1.02
N ALA A 126 17.46 2.33 -2.06
CA ALA A 126 18.48 3.37 -1.98
C ALA A 126 17.92 4.79 -1.95
N ASP A 127 16.72 5.01 -2.50
CA ASP A 127 16.06 6.31 -2.52
C ASP A 127 14.55 6.14 -2.40
N HIS A 128 13.90 6.98 -1.61
CA HIS A 128 12.44 6.99 -1.46
C HIS A 128 11.76 7.96 -2.44
N GLY A 129 12.37 8.14 -3.62
CA GLY A 129 11.93 9.08 -4.63
C GLY A 129 10.55 8.72 -5.21
N ILE A 130 10.27 7.43 -5.34
CA ILE A 130 8.98 6.85 -5.70
C ILE A 130 8.49 5.94 -4.56
N ILE A 131 7.23 6.11 -4.15
CA ILE A 131 6.59 5.26 -3.14
C ILE A 131 5.29 4.69 -3.72
N VAL A 132 5.13 3.37 -3.64
CA VAL A 132 3.88 2.67 -3.93
C VAL A 132 3.22 2.31 -2.61
N ASN A 133 1.97 2.74 -2.41
CA ASN A 133 1.18 2.51 -1.20
C ASN A 133 -0.11 1.78 -1.58
N ALA A 134 -0.30 0.55 -1.10
CA ALA A 134 -1.49 -0.25 -1.34
C ALA A 134 -2.31 -0.40 -0.06
N LEU A 135 -3.56 0.04 -0.07
CA LEU A 135 -4.54 -0.17 1.01
C LEU A 135 -5.47 -1.34 0.65
N PHE A 136 -5.56 -2.33 1.52
CA PHE A 136 -6.39 -3.52 1.32
C PHE A 136 -7.73 -3.41 2.05
N ALA A 137 -8.57 -2.46 1.63
CA ALA A 137 -9.86 -2.20 2.30
C ALA A 137 -10.93 -3.27 2.02
N TYR A 138 -11.80 -3.51 3.00
CA TYR A 138 -12.99 -4.34 2.86
C TYR A 138 -14.23 -3.49 2.51
N PRO A 139 -15.28 -4.10 1.92
CA PRO A 139 -16.55 -3.41 1.66
C PRO A 139 -17.09 -2.68 2.90
N PRO A 140 -17.71 -1.49 2.73
CA PRO A 140 -18.10 -0.86 1.46
C PRO A 140 -16.97 -0.09 0.75
N PHE A 141 -15.76 -0.10 1.30
CA PHE A 141 -14.59 0.53 0.71
C PHE A 141 -13.91 -0.42 -0.29
N THR A 142 -13.11 0.15 -1.18
CA THR A 142 -12.40 -0.59 -2.22
C THR A 142 -10.90 -0.56 -1.98
N PRO A 143 -10.19 -1.67 -2.22
CA PRO A 143 -8.74 -1.66 -2.26
C PRO A 143 -8.22 -0.69 -3.29
N ALA A 144 -7.13 -0.02 -2.96
CA ALA A 144 -6.50 0.97 -3.83
C ALA A 144 -4.98 0.89 -3.74
N VAL A 145 -4.33 1.27 -4.83
CA VAL A 145 -2.87 1.44 -4.90
C VAL A 145 -2.58 2.84 -5.40
N ASP A 146 -1.91 3.62 -4.58
CA ASP A 146 -1.46 4.98 -4.89
C ASP A 146 0.05 4.99 -5.13
N VAL A 147 0.49 5.73 -6.13
CA VAL A 147 1.90 5.94 -6.44
C VAL A 147 2.23 7.41 -6.25
N TYR A 148 3.25 7.68 -5.45
CA TYR A 148 3.75 9.02 -5.18
C TYR A 148 5.17 9.18 -5.70
N GLY A 149 5.49 10.39 -6.15
CA GLY A 149 6.83 10.72 -6.63
C GLY A 149 7.08 12.21 -6.57
N GLN A 150 8.22 12.61 -5.98
CA GLN A 150 8.63 14.03 -5.89
C GLN A 150 7.54 14.97 -5.33
N GLY A 151 6.79 14.51 -4.32
CA GLY A 151 5.69 15.27 -3.70
C GLY A 151 4.39 15.30 -4.52
N GLN A 152 4.28 14.49 -5.57
CA GLN A 152 3.13 14.43 -6.48
C GLN A 152 2.44 13.08 -6.44
N PHE A 153 1.16 13.08 -6.79
CA PHE A 153 0.39 11.87 -7.06
C PHE A 153 0.64 11.47 -8.52
N VAL A 154 1.29 10.32 -8.72
CA VAL A 154 1.75 9.84 -10.03
C VAL A 154 0.71 8.95 -10.70
N ALA A 155 0.11 8.04 -9.93
CA ALA A 155 -0.89 7.10 -10.42
C ALA A 155 -1.78 6.57 -9.29
N GLY A 156 -3.00 6.18 -9.64
CA GLY A 156 -3.95 5.51 -8.75
C GLY A 156 -4.60 4.32 -9.44
N TYR A 157 -4.77 3.23 -8.69
CA TYR A 157 -5.44 2.01 -9.13
C TYR A 157 -6.50 1.65 -8.10
N GLN A 158 -7.72 1.34 -8.52
CA GLN A 158 -8.80 0.91 -7.64
C GLN A 158 -9.34 -0.44 -8.10
N TYR A 159 -9.74 -1.26 -7.13
CA TYR A 159 -10.16 -2.64 -7.36
C TYR A 159 -11.45 -2.95 -6.63
N ASP A 160 -12.27 -3.82 -7.21
CA ASP A 160 -13.51 -4.27 -6.56
C ASP A 160 -13.24 -5.21 -5.37
N THR A 161 -12.12 -5.94 -5.41
CA THR A 161 -11.76 -6.94 -4.40
C THR A 161 -10.27 -6.90 -4.07
N ILE A 162 -9.92 -7.39 -2.88
CA ILE A 162 -8.51 -7.50 -2.47
C ILE A 162 -7.79 -8.48 -3.39
N GLU A 163 -8.44 -9.56 -3.80
CA GLU A 163 -7.89 -10.58 -4.69
C GLU A 163 -7.50 -10.00 -6.06
N ALA A 164 -8.35 -9.14 -6.63
CA ALA A 164 -8.02 -8.43 -7.87
C ALA A 164 -6.85 -7.45 -7.68
N CYS A 165 -6.80 -6.74 -6.55
CA CYS A 165 -5.68 -5.87 -6.21
C CYS A 165 -4.36 -6.67 -6.10
N LEU A 166 -4.36 -7.79 -5.38
CA LEU A 166 -3.19 -8.64 -5.20
C LEU A 166 -2.67 -9.23 -6.52
N ALA A 167 -3.58 -9.58 -7.45
CA ALA A 167 -3.21 -10.12 -8.75
C ALA A 167 -2.41 -9.11 -9.60
N GLU A 168 -2.73 -7.82 -9.51
CA GLU A 168 -2.08 -6.76 -10.29
C GLU A 168 -0.92 -6.07 -9.56
N LEU A 169 -0.87 -6.16 -8.22
CA LEU A 169 0.09 -5.41 -7.41
C LEU A 169 1.54 -5.72 -7.77
N GLY A 170 1.88 -6.98 -8.09
CA GLY A 170 3.23 -7.35 -8.52
C GLY A 170 3.67 -6.64 -9.80
N ASP A 171 2.75 -6.47 -10.75
CA ASP A 171 3.01 -5.78 -12.02
C ASP A 171 3.09 -4.27 -11.83
N ILE A 172 2.29 -3.70 -10.92
CA ILE A 172 2.39 -2.29 -10.52
C ILE A 172 3.75 -2.02 -9.89
N LEU A 173 4.18 -2.83 -8.92
CA LEU A 173 5.49 -2.69 -8.28
C LEU A 173 6.61 -2.78 -9.31
N ARG A 174 6.54 -3.71 -10.26
CA ARG A 174 7.52 -3.81 -11.34
C ARG A 174 7.52 -2.57 -12.23
N ARG A 175 6.36 -2.04 -12.59
CA ARG A 175 6.25 -0.86 -13.46
C ARG A 175 6.88 0.38 -12.84
N HIS A 176 6.67 0.58 -11.55
CA HIS A 176 7.06 1.83 -10.87
C HIS A 176 8.39 1.74 -10.12
N LEU A 177 8.83 0.53 -9.75
CA LEU A 177 9.99 0.32 -8.89
C LEU A 177 11.02 -0.68 -9.46
N ALA A 178 10.86 -1.16 -10.70
CA ALA A 178 11.97 -1.83 -11.37
C ALA A 178 13.06 -0.79 -11.68
N GLY A 179 14.27 -1.02 -11.18
CA GLY A 179 15.43 -0.21 -11.58
C GLY A 179 15.65 -0.32 -13.09
N ALA A 180 16.34 0.68 -13.67
CA ALA A 180 16.83 0.55 -15.04
C ALA A 180 17.60 -0.77 -15.19
N PRO A 181 17.50 -1.47 -16.34
CA PRO A 181 18.27 -2.68 -16.57
C PRO A 181 19.74 -2.35 -16.36
N GLU A 182 20.42 -3.08 -15.46
CA GLU A 182 21.86 -2.95 -15.28
C GLU A 182 22.51 -3.17 -16.65
N HIS A 183 23.10 -2.13 -17.23
CA HIS A 183 23.99 -2.30 -18.36
C HIS A 183 25.18 -3.15 -17.88
N PRO A 184 25.54 -4.25 -18.56
CA PRO A 184 26.70 -5.02 -18.17
C PRO A 184 27.93 -4.12 -18.31
N SER A 185 28.52 -3.76 -17.17
CA SER A 185 29.80 -3.06 -17.08
C SER A 185 30.84 -3.84 -17.87
N THR A 186 31.20 -3.36 -19.06
CA THR A 186 32.36 -3.84 -19.80
C THR A 186 33.61 -3.49 -18.99
N HIS A 187 34.04 -4.41 -18.12
CA HIS A 187 35.41 -4.42 -17.63
C HIS A 187 36.32 -4.70 -18.84
N LYS A 188 36.94 -3.66 -19.38
CA LYS A 188 38.12 -3.80 -20.22
C LYS A 188 39.28 -4.21 -19.30
N GLU A 189 39.60 -5.49 -19.35
CA GLU A 189 40.83 -6.04 -18.80
C GLU A 189 42.01 -5.36 -19.50
N LYS A 190 42.81 -4.62 -18.75
CA LYS A 190 44.03 -3.96 -19.22
C LYS A 190 45.16 -4.95 -18.96
N THR A 191 45.48 -5.77 -19.96
CA THR A 191 46.66 -6.64 -19.91
C THR A 191 47.90 -5.77 -20.02
N THR A 192 48.66 -5.67 -18.92
CA THR A 192 49.97 -5.04 -18.87
C THR A 192 51.00 -6.03 -19.42
N HIS A 193 51.81 -5.56 -20.37
CA HIS A 193 52.98 -6.23 -20.92
C HIS A 193 54.05 -6.45 -19.84
N GLU A 194 54.63 -7.66 -19.83
CA GLU A 194 56.06 -7.90 -19.58
C GLU A 194 56.54 -9.03 -20.51
#